data_AF-A0A4Z0Q5P7-F1
#
_entry.id   AF-A0A4Z0Q5P7-F1
#
_cell.length_a   1.000
_cell.length_b   1.000
_cell.length_c   1.000
_cell.angle_alpha   90.00
_cell.angle_beta   90.00
_cell.angle_gamma   90.00
#
_symmetry.space_group_name_H-M   'P 1'
#
loop_
_entity.id
_entity.type
_entity.pdbx_description
1 polymer ?
#
loop_
_entity_poly.entity_id
_entity_poly.type
_entity_poly.pdbx_seq_one_letter_code
_entity_poly.pdbx_strand_id
1 'polypeptide(L)'
;MEGSFTPVASLTKVTATPVTGGAAYTATIAFPGTYRFRALPLGTYSLQFEPVAGYVTPAPQTLAVQTSGAPVIRTLHVLTERAALMTAVKWRVTTNLTLNTTNGTTVDGLATAASCAKDNTLQFMPDGEFIIDQGPLKCAASDPQITKLTWALEQDETYIRFKLPTGATSYLKMIQVTATKVHMLERYTEQNQQFEHTLIYSAIP
;
A
#
# COMPACT_ATOMS: atom_id res chain seq x y z
N MET A 1 22.14 -17.28 8.10
CA MET A 1 20.94 -16.58 8.59
C MET A 1 20.15 -16.12 7.39
N GLU A 2 18.83 -16.29 7.43
CA GLU A 2 17.91 -15.93 6.35
C GLU A 2 16.87 -14.97 6.91
N GLY A 3 16.57 -13.92 6.15
CA GLY A 3 15.53 -12.94 6.43
C GLY A 3 14.60 -12.82 5.23
N SER A 4 13.33 -12.58 5.50
CA SER A 4 12.34 -12.30 4.46
C SER A 4 11.85 -10.86 4.63
N PHE A 5 11.78 -10.15 3.52
CA PHE A 5 11.18 -8.85 3.34
C PHE A 5 10.16 -8.99 2.21
N THR A 6 9.03 -8.31 2.29
CA THR A 6 8.05 -8.28 1.21
C THR A 6 8.14 -6.92 0.53
N PRO A 7 9.00 -6.77 -0.49
CA PRO A 7 9.21 -5.50 -1.16
C PRO A 7 8.04 -5.06 -2.03
N VAL A 8 7.89 -3.74 -2.17
CA VAL A 8 7.23 -3.07 -3.30
C VAL A 8 8.20 -2.89 -4.48
N ALA A 9 9.50 -2.87 -4.19
CA ALA A 9 10.61 -2.99 -5.15
C ALA A 9 11.72 -3.87 -4.58
N SER A 10 12.31 -4.70 -5.45
CA SER A 10 13.40 -5.63 -5.09
C SER A 10 14.44 -4.96 -4.20
N LEU A 11 14.70 -5.55 -3.02
CA LEU A 11 15.87 -5.21 -2.21
C LEU A 11 17.11 -5.20 -3.10
N THR A 12 17.84 -4.09 -3.15
CA THR A 12 19.09 -4.03 -3.93
C THR A 12 20.27 -4.47 -3.08
N LYS A 13 20.25 -4.13 -1.78
CA LYS A 13 21.31 -4.47 -0.83
C LYS A 13 20.82 -4.35 0.62
N VAL A 14 21.30 -5.28 1.44
CA VAL A 14 21.17 -5.24 2.90
C VAL A 14 22.56 -5.42 3.51
N THR A 15 22.93 -4.56 4.45
CA THR A 15 24.19 -4.66 5.19
C THR A 15 23.94 -4.92 6.67
N ALA A 16 24.83 -5.68 7.30
CA ALA A 16 24.85 -5.92 8.73
C ALA A 16 26.17 -5.38 9.31
N THR A 17 26.10 -4.38 10.18
CA THR A 17 27.27 -3.77 10.81
C THR A 17 27.32 -4.15 12.29
N PRO A 18 28.43 -4.72 12.81
CA PRO A 18 28.56 -5.02 14.23
C PRO A 18 28.36 -3.76 15.08
N VAL A 19 27.49 -3.81 16.09
CA VAL A 19 27.26 -2.65 16.98
C VAL A 19 28.49 -2.32 17.83
N THR A 20 29.37 -3.30 18.02
CA THR A 20 30.67 -3.15 18.70
C THR A 20 31.71 -2.43 17.86
N GLY A 21 31.38 -2.06 16.62
CA GLY A 21 32.33 -1.59 15.62
C GLY A 21 32.96 -2.77 14.84
N GLY A 22 33.28 -2.52 13.57
CA GLY A 22 33.84 -3.52 12.66
C GLY A 22 33.39 -3.35 11.22
N ALA A 23 33.87 -4.22 10.33
CA ALA A 23 33.46 -4.22 8.93
C ALA A 23 32.00 -4.65 8.77
N ALA A 24 31.29 -4.01 7.83
CA ALA A 24 29.93 -4.40 7.47
C ALA A 24 29.95 -5.67 6.60
N TYR A 25 29.01 -6.56 6.86
CA TYR A 25 28.73 -7.72 6.02
C TYR A 25 27.62 -7.34 5.04
N THR A 26 27.67 -7.88 3.82
CA THR A 26 26.61 -7.68 2.81
C THR A 26 25.84 -8.97 2.60
N ALA A 27 24.52 -8.89 2.57
CA ALA A 27 23.66 -10.04 2.31
C ALA A 27 23.69 -10.43 0.83
N THR A 28 23.50 -11.73 0.55
CA THR A 28 23.03 -12.18 -0.75
C THR A 28 21.55 -11.88 -0.85
N ILE A 29 21.14 -11.14 -1.88
CA ILE A 29 19.73 -10.92 -2.21
C ILE A 29 19.24 -12.07 -3.09
N ALA A 30 18.07 -12.62 -2.77
CA ALA A 30 17.36 -13.59 -3.58
C ALA A 30 15.97 -13.06 -3.97
N PHE A 31 15.53 -13.44 -5.16
CA PHE A 31 14.31 -12.92 -5.78
C PHE A 31 13.05 -13.66 -5.30
N PRO A 32 11.92 -12.97 -5.02
CA PRO A 32 11.78 -11.55 -4.64
C PRO A 32 11.75 -11.37 -3.11
N GLY A 33 12.52 -10.41 -2.59
CA GLY A 33 12.41 -9.93 -1.21
C GLY A 33 13.16 -10.71 -0.13
N THR A 34 13.91 -11.75 -0.48
CA THR A 34 14.66 -12.50 0.53
C THR A 34 16.11 -12.04 0.57
N TYR A 35 16.70 -12.01 1.75
CA TYR A 35 18.11 -11.73 1.92
C TYR A 35 18.74 -12.75 2.87
N ARG A 36 20.01 -13.06 2.63
CA ARG A 36 20.74 -14.08 3.38
C ARG A 36 22.15 -13.63 3.68
N PHE A 37 22.55 -13.75 4.95
CA PHE A 37 23.94 -13.67 5.36
C PHE A 37 24.51 -15.07 5.61
N ARG A 38 25.70 -15.34 5.07
CA ARG A 38 26.46 -16.57 5.32
C ARG A 38 27.51 -16.32 6.40
N ALA A 39 27.54 -17.19 7.41
CA ALA A 39 28.57 -17.22 8.45
C ALA A 39 28.82 -15.87 9.17
N LEU A 40 27.75 -15.17 9.57
CA LEU A 40 27.92 -14.03 10.49
C LEU A 40 28.47 -14.53 11.82
N PRO A 41 29.52 -13.89 12.37
CA PRO A 41 29.97 -14.13 13.73
C PRO A 41 28.86 -13.88 14.76
N LEU A 42 29.07 -14.42 15.96
CA LEU A 42 28.23 -14.13 17.11
C LEU A 42 28.39 -12.65 17.49
N GLY A 43 27.28 -12.01 17.85
CA GLY A 43 27.29 -10.60 18.19
C GLY A 43 25.97 -9.91 17.88
N THR A 44 25.91 -8.61 18.16
CA THR A 44 24.77 -7.76 17.82
C THR A 44 25.12 -6.89 16.62
N TYR A 45 24.18 -6.75 15.69
CA TYR A 45 24.33 -6.08 14.41
C TYR A 45 23.23 -5.06 14.19
N SER A 46 23.58 -3.94 13.56
CA SER A 46 22.64 -2.99 12.97
C SER A 46 22.48 -3.32 11.49
N LEU A 47 21.26 -3.69 11.08
CA LEU A 47 20.88 -3.94 9.70
C LEU A 47 20.48 -2.62 9.04
N GLN A 48 21.04 -2.36 7.87
CA GLN A 48 20.69 -1.22 7.03
C GLN A 48 20.26 -1.70 5.64
N PHE A 49 19.33 -0.96 5.06
CA PHE A 49 18.77 -1.21 3.74
C PHE A 49 19.24 -0.11 2.81
N GLU A 50 19.66 -0.46 1.61
CA GLU A 50 20.06 0.54 0.62
C GLU A 50 18.84 1.32 0.13
N PRO A 51 18.90 2.67 0.10
CA PRO A 51 17.84 3.48 -0.47
C PRO A 51 17.63 3.18 -1.96
N VAL A 52 16.38 2.98 -2.35
CA VAL A 52 15.99 2.87 -3.77
C VAL A 52 15.22 4.12 -4.14
N ALA A 53 15.57 4.75 -5.27
CA ALA A 53 14.92 5.98 -5.71
C ALA A 53 13.41 5.77 -5.90
N GLY A 54 12.59 6.62 -5.29
CA GLY A 54 11.13 6.48 -5.28
C GLY A 54 10.57 5.62 -4.15
N TYR A 55 11.43 5.12 -3.24
CA TYR A 55 11.07 4.25 -2.12
C TYR A 55 11.57 4.80 -0.77
N VAL A 56 10.78 4.63 0.28
CA VAL A 56 11.14 4.90 1.68
C VAL A 56 12.04 3.78 2.19
N THR A 57 13.28 4.13 2.48
CA THR A 57 14.24 3.19 3.08
C THR A 57 13.75 2.76 4.47
N PRO A 58 13.60 1.45 4.75
CA PRO A 58 13.23 0.99 6.08
C PRO A 58 14.23 1.49 7.14
N ALA A 59 13.73 1.80 8.33
CA ALA A 59 14.58 2.18 9.45
C ALA A 59 15.57 1.06 9.81
N PRO A 60 16.79 1.39 10.27
CA PRO A 60 17.76 0.38 10.69
C PRO A 60 17.22 -0.53 11.79
N GLN A 61 17.56 -1.81 11.72
CA GLN A 61 17.07 -2.82 12.67
C GLN A 61 18.22 -3.39 13.49
N THR A 62 17.94 -3.84 14.71
CA THR A 62 18.94 -4.50 15.56
C THR A 62 18.72 -6.01 15.55
N LEU A 63 19.79 -6.77 15.36
CA LEU A 63 19.79 -8.22 15.25
C LEU A 63 20.86 -8.82 16.16
N ALA A 64 20.52 -9.81 16.98
CA ALA A 64 21.48 -10.58 17.78
C ALA A 64 21.71 -11.98 17.20
N VAL A 65 22.99 -12.38 17.09
CA VAL A 65 23.45 -13.70 16.65
C VAL A 65 24.05 -14.44 17.85
N GLN A 66 23.43 -15.54 18.27
CA GLN A 66 23.79 -16.31 19.48
C GLN A 66 24.00 -17.80 19.16
N THR A 67 24.60 -18.55 20.10
CA THR A 67 25.03 -19.96 19.91
C THR A 67 23.90 -21.00 20.02
N SER A 68 22.70 -20.63 20.46
CA SER A 68 21.58 -21.57 20.68
C SER A 68 20.34 -21.20 19.87
N GLY A 69 20.00 -22.04 18.89
CA GLY A 69 18.77 -21.95 18.11
C GLY A 69 18.97 -21.25 16.77
N ALA A 70 18.34 -21.76 15.72
CA ALA A 70 18.28 -21.07 14.43
C ALA A 70 17.77 -19.64 14.68
N PRO A 71 18.54 -18.59 14.35
CA PRO A 71 18.04 -17.23 14.42
C PRO A 71 16.99 -17.07 13.31
N VAL A 72 15.73 -17.30 13.66
CA VAL A 72 14.58 -17.05 12.80
C VAL A 72 14.19 -15.60 13.02
N ILE A 73 14.58 -14.71 12.11
CA ILE A 73 13.84 -13.46 11.95
C ILE A 73 12.45 -13.89 11.45
N ARG A 74 11.46 -13.87 12.36
CA ARG A 74 10.07 -14.15 12.00
C ARG A 74 9.64 -13.03 11.06
N THR A 75 9.25 -13.44 9.85
CA THR A 75 8.61 -12.68 8.78
C THR A 75 8.31 -11.23 9.16
N LEU A 76 9.16 -10.31 8.70
CA LEU A 76 8.90 -8.89 8.82
C LEU A 76 7.85 -8.54 7.77
N HIS A 77 6.59 -8.39 8.21
CA HIS A 77 5.58 -7.69 7.41
C HIS A 77 5.94 -6.21 7.45
N VAL A 78 6.73 -5.76 6.49
CA VAL A 78 6.77 -4.34 6.18
C VAL A 78 5.46 -4.05 5.48
N LEU A 79 4.62 -3.24 6.11
CA LEU A 79 3.53 -2.58 5.39
C LEU A 79 4.21 -1.87 4.24
N THR A 80 3.90 -2.36 3.07
CA THR A 80 4.41 -1.84 1.83
C THR A 80 4.13 -0.34 1.76
N GLU A 81 5.01 0.44 1.13
CA GLU A 81 4.97 1.90 1.30
C GLU A 81 3.63 2.52 0.90
N ARG A 82 2.99 1.97 -0.14
CA ARG A 82 1.66 2.41 -0.53
C ARG A 82 0.63 2.04 0.54
N ALA A 83 0.66 0.81 1.07
CA ALA A 83 -0.21 0.42 2.18
C ALA A 83 0.05 1.26 3.43
N ALA A 84 1.30 1.53 3.79
CA ALA A 84 1.67 2.34 4.94
C ALA A 84 1.14 3.78 4.79
N LEU A 85 1.31 4.40 3.61
CA LEU A 85 0.78 5.72 3.33
C LEU A 85 -0.75 5.74 3.35
N MET A 86 -1.40 4.74 2.73
CA MET A 86 -2.85 4.63 2.64
C MET A 86 -3.52 4.33 3.99
N THR A 87 -2.85 3.59 4.87
CA THR A 87 -3.39 3.20 6.18
C THR A 87 -3.09 4.21 7.28
N ALA A 88 -2.22 5.19 7.04
CA ALA A 88 -1.81 6.19 8.03
C ALA A 88 -2.89 7.22 8.38
N VAL A 89 -3.82 7.49 7.45
CA VAL A 89 -4.79 8.58 7.56
C VAL A 89 -6.17 8.16 7.05
N LYS A 90 -7.19 8.95 7.36
CA LYS A 90 -8.48 8.90 6.67
C LYS A 90 -8.43 9.72 5.40
N TRP A 91 -9.28 9.37 4.46
CA TRP A 91 -9.30 9.93 3.12
C TRP A 91 -10.68 10.45 2.76
N ARG A 92 -10.72 11.47 1.90
CA ARG A 92 -11.94 11.93 1.24
C ARG A 92 -11.76 11.94 -0.27
N VAL A 93 -12.81 11.59 -1.01
CA VAL A 93 -12.81 11.70 -2.47
C VAL A 93 -12.78 13.17 -2.86
N THR A 94 -11.76 13.56 -3.63
CA THR A 94 -11.60 14.92 -4.17
C THR A 94 -11.67 14.94 -5.69
N THR A 95 -11.64 13.78 -6.36
CA THR A 95 -11.91 13.65 -7.79
C THR A 95 -12.58 12.32 -8.08
N ASN A 96 -13.65 12.36 -8.86
CA ASN A 96 -14.34 11.18 -9.40
C ASN A 96 -14.80 11.52 -10.82
N LEU A 97 -13.95 11.26 -11.80
CA LEU A 97 -14.18 11.62 -13.20
C LEU A 97 -14.21 10.37 -14.08
N THR A 98 -15.19 10.28 -14.96
CA THR A 98 -15.25 9.27 -16.02
C THR A 98 -15.12 9.95 -17.36
N LEU A 99 -14.04 9.66 -18.09
CA LEU A 99 -13.81 10.08 -19.46
C LEU A 99 -14.19 8.95 -20.41
N ASN A 100 -15.12 9.18 -21.32
CA ASN A 100 -15.33 8.32 -22.47
C ASN A 100 -14.26 8.68 -23.52
N THR A 101 -13.27 7.81 -23.69
CA THR A 101 -12.15 8.07 -24.61
C THR A 101 -12.53 7.86 -26.07
N THR A 102 -13.70 7.26 -26.35
CA THR A 102 -14.22 7.09 -27.72
C THR A 102 -14.80 8.38 -28.29
N ASN A 103 -15.51 9.16 -27.49
CA ASN A 103 -16.16 10.40 -27.93
C ASN A 103 -15.68 11.68 -27.21
N GLY A 104 -14.81 11.55 -26.21
CA GLY A 104 -14.22 12.66 -25.45
C GLY A 104 -15.11 13.25 -24.37
N THR A 105 -16.30 12.70 -24.11
CA THR A 105 -17.18 13.24 -23.06
C THR A 105 -16.67 12.91 -21.67
N THR A 106 -16.79 13.85 -20.73
CA THR A 106 -16.39 13.68 -19.34
C THR A 106 -17.58 13.88 -18.42
N VAL A 107 -17.75 12.97 -17.47
CA VAL A 107 -18.74 13.07 -16.38
C VAL A 107 -18.01 13.28 -15.07
N ASP A 108 -18.37 14.33 -14.33
CA ASP A 108 -17.91 14.56 -12.98
C ASP A 108 -18.91 14.03 -11.96
N GLY A 109 -18.63 12.80 -11.49
CA GLY A 109 -19.43 12.11 -10.49
C GLY A 109 -19.36 12.80 -9.13
N LEU A 110 -18.27 13.50 -8.81
CA LEU A 110 -18.17 14.24 -7.55
C LEU A 110 -18.99 15.53 -7.60
N ALA A 111 -18.94 16.29 -8.70
CA ALA A 111 -19.73 17.52 -8.84
C ALA A 111 -21.23 17.25 -8.66
N THR A 112 -21.72 16.16 -9.26
CA THR A 112 -23.13 15.74 -9.25
C THR A 112 -23.56 14.97 -8.00
N ALA A 113 -22.62 14.50 -7.17
CA ALA A 113 -22.93 13.80 -5.93
C ALA A 113 -23.69 14.69 -4.92
N ALA A 114 -24.61 14.08 -4.18
CA ALA A 114 -25.29 14.72 -3.05
C ALA A 114 -24.29 15.14 -1.97
N SER A 115 -24.63 16.17 -1.19
CA SER A 115 -23.77 16.67 -0.11
C SER A 115 -23.41 15.57 0.90
N CYS A 116 -24.35 14.67 1.17
CA CYS A 116 -24.20 13.50 2.04
C CYS A 116 -23.27 12.40 1.52
N ALA A 117 -22.90 12.41 0.24
CA ALA A 117 -21.91 11.50 -0.30
C ALA A 117 -20.52 12.15 -0.32
N LYS A 118 -20.48 13.49 -0.33
CA LYS A 118 -19.25 14.30 -0.33
C LYS A 118 -18.61 14.39 1.05
N ASP A 119 -19.36 14.21 2.13
CA ASP A 119 -18.83 14.19 3.49
C ASP A 119 -18.31 12.82 3.93
N ASN A 120 -18.60 11.76 3.17
CA ASN A 120 -18.07 10.41 3.39
C ASN A 120 -16.56 10.42 3.63
N THR A 121 -16.11 9.59 4.56
CA THR A 121 -14.70 9.34 4.82
C THR A 121 -14.34 7.89 4.55
N LEU A 122 -13.12 7.68 4.10
CA LEU A 122 -12.60 6.39 3.67
C LEU A 122 -11.37 6.04 4.51
N GLN A 123 -11.20 4.79 4.89
CA GLN A 123 -10.04 4.35 5.65
C GLN A 123 -9.58 2.97 5.18
N PHE A 124 -8.29 2.88 4.86
CA PHE A 124 -7.63 1.60 4.61
C PHE A 124 -7.09 1.09 5.94
N MET A 125 -7.46 -0.13 6.33
CA MET A 125 -6.97 -0.78 7.53
C MET A 125 -5.80 -1.73 7.20
N PRO A 126 -4.77 -1.82 8.05
CA PRO A 126 -3.62 -2.70 7.82
C PRO A 126 -3.96 -4.20 7.70
N ASP A 127 -5.12 -4.62 8.20
CA ASP A 127 -5.62 -6.00 8.13
C ASP A 127 -6.37 -6.32 6.83
N GLY A 128 -6.42 -5.37 5.88
CA GLY A 128 -7.10 -5.53 4.59
C GLY A 128 -8.57 -5.13 4.62
N GLU A 129 -9.08 -4.54 5.70
CA GLU A 129 -10.42 -3.94 5.72
C GLU A 129 -10.40 -2.53 5.10
N PHE A 130 -11.39 -2.19 4.28
CA PHE A 130 -11.60 -0.84 3.76
C PHE A 130 -12.94 -0.32 4.28
N ILE A 131 -12.88 0.76 5.04
CA ILE A 131 -14.01 1.33 5.75
C ILE A 131 -14.51 2.55 4.97
N ILE A 132 -15.81 2.59 4.73
CA ILE A 132 -16.53 3.75 4.24
C ILE A 132 -17.46 4.21 5.36
N ASP A 133 -17.25 5.42 5.86
CA ASP A 133 -18.09 6.09 6.83
C ASP A 133 -18.93 7.16 6.11
N GLN A 134 -20.25 7.08 6.22
CA GLN A 134 -21.18 7.99 5.54
C GLN A 134 -21.18 9.43 6.09
N GLY A 135 -20.37 9.71 7.11
CA GLY A 135 -20.29 11.02 7.73
C GLY A 135 -21.60 11.45 8.41
N PRO A 136 -21.64 12.70 8.93
CA PRO A 136 -22.80 13.21 9.65
C PRO A 136 -24.05 13.44 8.78
N LEU A 137 -23.90 13.70 7.48
CA LEU A 137 -25.01 14.04 6.59
C LEU A 137 -25.69 12.82 5.96
N LYS A 138 -25.13 11.61 6.14
CA LYS A 138 -25.66 10.28 5.80
C LYS A 138 -26.87 10.28 4.87
N CYS A 139 -26.67 9.83 3.63
CA CYS A 139 -27.67 10.00 2.57
C CYS A 139 -29.03 9.34 2.84
N ALA A 140 -29.03 8.18 3.50
CA ALA A 140 -30.27 7.49 3.86
C ALA A 140 -30.18 6.99 5.31
N ALA A 141 -31.20 7.30 6.10
CA ALA A 141 -31.23 6.92 7.52
C ALA A 141 -31.17 5.40 7.72
N SER A 142 -31.75 4.62 6.80
CA SER A 142 -31.76 3.15 6.81
C SER A 142 -30.41 2.51 6.55
N ASP A 143 -29.49 3.20 5.89
CA ASP A 143 -28.22 2.60 5.50
C ASP A 143 -27.31 2.42 6.73
N PRO A 144 -26.35 1.50 6.72
CA PRO A 144 -25.33 1.47 7.75
C PRO A 144 -24.51 2.76 7.76
N GLN A 145 -24.15 3.28 8.94
CA GLN A 145 -23.20 4.40 9.03
C GLN A 145 -21.84 4.01 8.47
N ILE A 146 -21.43 2.76 8.73
CA ILE A 146 -20.16 2.18 8.32
C ILE A 146 -20.43 1.02 7.38
N THR A 147 -19.82 1.06 6.20
CA THR A 147 -19.75 -0.05 5.26
C THR A 147 -18.32 -0.54 5.18
N LYS A 148 -18.14 -1.86 5.20
CA LYS A 148 -16.83 -2.51 5.16
C LYS A 148 -16.66 -3.31 3.88
N LEU A 149 -15.53 -3.11 3.22
CA LEU A 149 -15.07 -3.87 2.06
C LEU A 149 -13.72 -4.52 2.39
N THR A 150 -13.23 -5.38 1.52
CA THR A 150 -11.85 -5.90 1.63
C THR A 150 -11.00 -5.29 0.54
N TRP A 151 -9.75 -4.94 0.84
CA TRP A 151 -8.77 -4.46 -0.12
C TRP A 151 -7.45 -5.23 -0.02
N ALA A 152 -6.68 -5.25 -1.10
CA ALA A 152 -5.32 -5.77 -1.14
C ALA A 152 -4.52 -5.09 -2.25
N LEU A 153 -3.20 -5.02 -2.09
CA LEU A 153 -2.29 -4.59 -3.15
C LEU A 153 -1.85 -5.81 -3.97
N GLU A 154 -1.75 -5.63 -5.29
CA GLU A 154 -1.47 -6.69 -6.26
C GLU A 154 -0.41 -6.21 -7.27
N GLN A 155 0.27 -7.17 -7.91
CA GLN A 155 1.28 -6.93 -8.97
C GLN A 155 2.34 -5.91 -8.56
N ASP A 156 3.13 -6.25 -7.55
CA ASP A 156 4.17 -5.37 -6.98
C ASP A 156 3.61 -3.97 -6.64
N GLU A 157 2.36 -3.95 -6.17
CA GLU A 157 1.61 -2.75 -5.77
C GLU A 157 1.34 -1.76 -6.89
N THR A 158 1.28 -2.25 -8.11
CA THR A 158 0.82 -1.44 -9.23
C THR A 158 -0.69 -1.30 -9.20
N TYR A 159 -1.40 -2.26 -8.62
CA TYR A 159 -2.86 -2.29 -8.54
C TYR A 159 -3.34 -2.45 -7.10
N ILE A 160 -4.51 -1.86 -6.83
CA ILE A 160 -5.32 -2.19 -5.68
C ILE A 160 -6.53 -3.00 -6.13
N ARG A 161 -6.82 -4.05 -5.38
CA ARG A 161 -7.98 -4.92 -5.55
C ARG A 161 -8.99 -4.64 -4.45
N PHE A 162 -10.23 -4.34 -4.81
CA PHE A 162 -11.35 -4.29 -3.87
C PHE A 162 -12.26 -5.50 -4.06
N LYS A 163 -12.66 -6.14 -2.97
CA LYS A 163 -13.72 -7.15 -2.96
C LYS A 163 -15.02 -6.52 -2.48
N LEU A 164 -16.00 -6.47 -3.37
CA LEU A 164 -17.33 -5.90 -3.12
C LEU A 164 -18.20 -6.90 -2.34
N PRO A 165 -19.26 -6.44 -1.65
CA PRO A 165 -20.15 -7.32 -0.89
C PRO A 165 -20.89 -8.33 -1.79
N THR A 166 -21.04 -8.00 -3.08
CA THR A 166 -21.60 -8.88 -4.11
C THR A 166 -20.68 -10.06 -4.49
N GLY A 167 -19.44 -10.09 -3.98
CA GLY A 167 -18.41 -11.04 -4.36
C GLY A 167 -17.62 -10.63 -5.62
N ALA A 168 -18.08 -9.62 -6.34
CA ALA A 168 -17.35 -9.03 -7.45
C ALA A 168 -16.04 -8.38 -6.96
N THR A 169 -15.06 -8.32 -7.86
CA THR A 169 -13.75 -7.73 -7.59
C THR A 169 -13.48 -6.61 -8.58
N SER A 170 -13.02 -5.46 -8.09
CA SER A 170 -12.56 -4.34 -8.90
C SER A 170 -11.05 -4.18 -8.75
N TYR A 171 -10.38 -3.77 -9.83
CA TYR A 171 -8.94 -3.56 -9.90
C TYR A 171 -8.65 -2.16 -10.40
N LEU A 172 -8.00 -1.34 -9.57
CA LEU A 172 -7.61 0.00 -9.97
C LEU A 172 -6.09 0.10 -9.99
N LYS A 173 -5.56 0.68 -11.07
CA LYS A 173 -4.15 1.01 -11.16
C LYS A 173 -3.84 2.18 -10.24
N MET A 174 -2.84 2.03 -9.38
CA MET A 174 -2.38 3.10 -8.52
C MET A 174 -1.33 3.94 -9.26
N ILE A 175 -1.73 5.14 -9.66
CA ILE A 175 -0.90 6.11 -10.40
C ILE A 175 0.04 6.86 -9.47
N GLN A 176 -0.47 7.30 -8.31
CA GLN A 176 0.30 8.05 -7.32
C GLN A 176 -0.23 7.75 -5.92
N VAL A 177 0.66 7.48 -4.97
CA VAL A 177 0.34 7.38 -3.54
C VAL A 177 1.37 8.19 -2.77
N THR A 178 0.91 9.15 -1.96
CA THR A 178 1.71 9.96 -1.05
C THR A 178 1.00 10.04 0.30
N ALA A 179 1.61 10.69 1.29
CA ALA A 179 0.98 10.90 2.60
C ALA A 179 -0.30 11.75 2.55
N THR A 180 -0.54 12.47 1.43
CA THR A 180 -1.65 13.41 1.28
C THR A 180 -2.55 13.12 0.07
N LYS A 181 -2.17 12.18 -0.79
CA LYS A 181 -2.89 11.89 -2.04
C LYS A 181 -2.83 10.42 -2.43
N VAL A 182 -3.98 9.86 -2.80
CA VAL A 182 -4.10 8.58 -3.51
C VAL A 182 -4.75 8.86 -4.86
N HIS A 183 -4.09 8.50 -5.96
CA HIS A 183 -4.58 8.67 -7.33
C HIS A 183 -4.65 7.30 -8.00
N MET A 184 -5.84 6.93 -8.40
CA MET A 184 -6.16 5.65 -9.01
C MET A 184 -6.84 5.84 -10.36
N LEU A 185 -6.63 4.85 -11.22
CA LEU A 185 -7.14 4.82 -12.57
C LEU A 185 -7.67 3.43 -12.91
N GLU A 186 -8.87 3.36 -13.44
CA GLU A 186 -9.41 2.17 -14.08
C GLU A 186 -9.68 2.46 -15.56
N ARG A 187 -9.41 1.48 -16.42
CA ARG A 187 -9.78 1.53 -17.83
C ARG A 187 -10.66 0.34 -18.14
N TYR A 188 -11.81 0.58 -18.76
CA TYR A 188 -12.76 -0.47 -19.08
C TYR A 188 -13.49 -0.17 -20.39
N THR A 189 -14.12 -1.21 -20.94
CA THR A 189 -14.94 -1.11 -22.15
C THR A 189 -16.36 -1.50 -21.79
N GLU A 190 -17.32 -0.66 -22.13
CA GLU A 190 -18.75 -0.92 -21.95
C GLU A 190 -19.49 -0.54 -23.24
N GLN A 191 -20.34 -1.43 -23.75
CA GLN A 191 -21.12 -1.19 -24.99
C GLN A 191 -20.28 -0.69 -26.18
N ASN A 192 -19.09 -1.28 -26.39
CA ASN A 192 -18.10 -0.90 -27.42
C ASN A 192 -17.51 0.52 -27.27
N GLN A 193 -17.73 1.19 -26.14
CA GLN A 193 -17.09 2.45 -25.80
C GLN A 193 -15.99 2.21 -24.77
N GLN A 194 -14.90 2.96 -24.90
CA GLN A 194 -13.78 2.91 -23.96
C GLN A 194 -13.89 4.03 -22.94
N PHE A 195 -13.58 3.69 -21.69
CA PHE A 195 -13.66 4.61 -20.57
C PHE A 195 -12.37 4.60 -19.76
N GLU A 196 -12.05 5.77 -19.23
CA GLU A 196 -11.04 5.98 -18.21
C GLU A 196 -11.71 6.60 -16.97
N HIS A 197 -11.67 5.89 -15.85
CA HIS A 197 -12.21 6.34 -14.58
C HIS A 197 -11.08 6.74 -13.64
N THR A 198 -11.07 8.02 -13.26
CA THR A 198 -10.07 8.62 -12.37
C THR A 198 -10.67 8.87 -11.00
N LEU A 199 -10.03 8.29 -9.98
CA LEU A 199 -10.35 8.53 -8.58
C LEU A 199 -9.15 9.14 -7.87
N ILE A 200 -9.36 10.29 -7.23
CA ILE A 200 -8.35 10.91 -6.36
C ILE A 200 -8.93 11.07 -4.97
N TYR A 201 -8.18 10.59 -3.99
CA TYR A 201 -8.45 10.82 -2.57
C TYR A 201 -7.40 11.75 -1.98
N SER A 202 -7.83 12.61 -1.07
CA SER A 202 -6.95 13.49 -0.29
C SER A 202 -7.04 13.15 1.19
N ALA A 203 -5.91 13.24 1.88
CA ALA A 203 -5.86 12.96 3.31
C ALA A 203 -6.72 13.97 4.08
N ILE A 204 -7.44 13.47 5.08
CA ILE A 204 -8.16 14.28 6.06
C ILE A 204 -7.21 14.42 7.26
N PRO A 205 -6.90 15.66 7.70
CA PRO A 205 -6.09 15.93 8.89
C PRO A 205 -6.69 15.36 10.18
#